data_AF-A0AA38WSD2-F1
#
_entry.id   AF-A0AA38WSD2-F1
#
_cell.length_a   1.000
_cell.length_b   1.000
_cell.length_c   1.000
_cell.angle_alpha   90.00
_cell.angle_beta   90.00
_cell.angle_gamma   90.00
#
_symmetry.space_group_name_H-M   'P 1'
#
loop_
_entity.id
_entity.type
_entity.pdbx_description
1 polymer ?
#
loop_
_entity_poly.entity_id
_entity_poly.type
_entity_poly.pdbx_seq_one_letter_code
_entity_poly.pdbx_strand_id
1 'polypeptide(L)'
;MLWRLLSILCVVLLCAVTFRVSALAGCDTDALSRKTYARLLCYVITHISVKPNLFDDIRKWQIEALKSENIKAERMVGYVNSLSEDGHGLKVFKARIWLPRLGGMRDVVLAEAHKSRLSIHPESTKMYQDLRLDYWWPGMKTDIERYVEKCTTCLQVKAEHQKPYASRGTMDLVPKPPKTQRQHDSIWVIVDRLTKSALFLPVRESYSMDRWAQLYIDEVVSRHGVPVKIISDRDSRFTSKFWSAFQREFTAYHPQTDCQSERTIQTLEDMLRACVLEFGGSWDVHLPLVELSYNNSYHSTIGMAPYEALSSDNYL
;
A
#
# COMPACT_ATOMS: atom_id res chain seq x y z
N MET A 1 0.19 -12.90 16.51
CA MET A 1 0.76 -13.89 15.57
C MET A 1 -0.19 -14.28 14.43
N LEU A 2 -1.50 -14.48 14.64
CA LEU A 2 -2.47 -14.81 13.56
C LEU A 2 -2.67 -13.72 12.49
N TRP A 3 -2.39 -12.44 12.81
CA TRP A 3 -2.55 -11.33 11.86
C TRP A 3 -1.34 -11.08 10.95
N ARG A 4 -0.15 -11.60 11.30
CA ARG A 4 1.04 -11.61 10.42
C ARG A 4 0.83 -12.50 9.19
N LEU A 5 -0.07 -13.48 9.30
CA LEU A 5 -0.54 -14.27 8.17
C LEU A 5 -1.48 -13.45 7.29
N LEU A 6 -2.40 -12.62 7.84
CA LEU A 6 -3.37 -11.85 7.04
C LEU A 6 -2.76 -10.76 6.14
N SER A 7 -1.65 -10.12 6.54
CA SER A 7 -0.99 -9.08 5.74
C SER A 7 -0.28 -9.65 4.50
N ILE A 8 0.25 -10.87 4.62
CA ILE A 8 1.01 -11.57 3.57
C ILE A 8 0.10 -12.50 2.76
N LEU A 9 -0.91 -13.11 3.41
CA LEU A 9 -2.04 -13.72 2.73
C LEU A 9 -2.78 -12.68 1.87
N CYS A 10 -2.74 -11.37 2.16
CA CYS A 10 -3.31 -10.37 1.25
C CYS A 10 -2.52 -10.19 -0.07
N VAL A 11 -1.25 -10.54 -0.16
CA VAL A 11 -0.49 -10.40 -1.43
C VAL A 11 -0.46 -11.72 -2.21
N VAL A 12 -0.72 -12.86 -1.55
CA VAL A 12 -0.74 -14.20 -2.17
C VAL A 12 -2.14 -14.80 -2.34
N LEU A 13 -3.09 -14.57 -1.43
CA LEU A 13 -4.49 -14.97 -1.65
C LEU A 13 -5.28 -13.99 -2.53
N LEU A 14 -4.76 -12.79 -2.82
CA LEU A 14 -5.40 -11.90 -3.80
C LEU A 14 -5.01 -12.15 -5.26
N CYS A 15 -4.16 -13.17 -5.55
CA CYS A 15 -3.84 -13.67 -6.90
C CYS A 15 -5.05 -14.11 -7.79
N ALA A 16 -6.29 -13.85 -7.37
CA ALA A 16 -7.52 -14.33 -7.99
C ALA A 16 -8.72 -13.38 -7.91
N VAL A 17 -8.56 -12.09 -7.61
CA VAL A 17 -9.72 -11.23 -7.32
C VAL A 17 -10.00 -10.23 -8.45
N THR A 18 -10.91 -10.58 -9.35
CA THR A 18 -11.57 -9.61 -10.24
C THR A 18 -12.79 -9.01 -9.55
N PHE A 19 -12.81 -7.69 -9.41
CA PHE A 19 -13.91 -6.95 -8.77
C PHE A 19 -14.99 -6.58 -9.79
N ARG A 20 -16.24 -7.00 -9.58
CA ARG A 20 -17.40 -6.44 -10.29
C ARG A 20 -18.48 -6.05 -9.27
N VAL A 21 -18.79 -4.77 -9.19
CA VAL A 21 -19.77 -4.20 -8.26
C VAL A 21 -21.18 -4.36 -8.85
N SER A 22 -22.11 -4.92 -8.09
CA SER A 22 -23.55 -4.90 -8.39
C SER A 22 -24.28 -4.35 -7.17
N ALA A 23 -25.08 -3.29 -7.36
CA ALA A 23 -25.86 -2.66 -6.31
C ALA A 23 -27.19 -3.39 -6.10
N LEU A 24 -27.61 -3.56 -4.84
CA LEU A 24 -29.00 -3.77 -4.48
C LEU A 24 -29.38 -2.87 -3.31
N ALA A 25 -30.51 -2.18 -3.49
CA ALA A 25 -31.08 -1.16 -2.61
C ALA A 25 -31.94 -1.78 -1.50
N GLY A 26 -32.12 -1.06 -0.38
CA GLY A 26 -33.23 -1.31 0.54
C GLY A 26 -33.14 -0.71 1.94
N CYS A 27 -33.81 0.43 2.12
CA CYS A 27 -34.66 0.88 3.25
C CYS A 27 -34.09 1.22 4.66
N ASP A 28 -34.01 2.53 4.92
CA ASP A 28 -34.54 3.40 6.01
C ASP A 28 -34.69 3.01 7.51
N THR A 29 -34.15 3.93 8.34
CA THR A 29 -34.51 4.53 9.69
C THR A 29 -34.67 3.62 10.93
N ASP A 30 -34.45 4.01 12.20
CA ASP A 30 -34.36 5.30 12.92
C ASP A 30 -33.55 5.20 14.27
N ALA A 31 -33.46 6.34 14.94
CA ALA A 31 -32.66 6.83 16.06
C ALA A 31 -32.87 6.24 17.49
N LEU A 32 -31.79 6.37 18.29
CA LEU A 32 -31.75 6.56 19.75
C LEU A 32 -32.47 5.51 20.64
N SER A 33 -31.74 4.50 21.14
CA SER A 33 -31.57 4.22 22.58
C SER A 33 -30.99 2.81 22.90
N ARG A 34 -29.81 2.85 23.54
CA ARG A 34 -29.26 2.00 24.63
C ARG A 34 -29.24 0.45 24.50
N LYS A 35 -27.99 -0.02 24.35
CA LYS A 35 -27.40 -1.30 24.81
C LYS A 35 -28.04 -2.59 24.29
N THR A 36 -27.52 -3.03 23.15
CA THR A 36 -27.02 -4.40 22.96
C THR A 36 -25.93 -4.36 21.90
N TYR A 37 -24.85 -5.11 22.11
CA TYR A 37 -23.68 -5.19 21.22
C TYR A 37 -24.10 -5.29 19.75
N ALA A 38 -23.98 -4.17 19.02
CA ALA A 38 -24.13 -4.18 17.57
C ALA A 38 -22.94 -4.98 17.04
N ARG A 39 -23.21 -6.22 16.61
CA ARG A 39 -22.33 -6.97 15.73
C ARG A 39 -21.80 -5.99 14.70
N LEU A 40 -20.48 -5.79 14.69
CA LEU A 40 -19.78 -5.31 13.51
C LEU A 40 -20.40 -6.05 12.33
N LEU A 41 -21.09 -5.30 11.47
CA LEU A 41 -21.43 -5.76 10.13
C LEU A 41 -20.09 -5.97 9.44
N CYS A 42 -19.51 -7.14 9.71
CA CYS A 42 -18.55 -7.77 8.85
C CYS A 42 -19.29 -7.86 7.53
N TYR A 43 -18.92 -7.00 6.58
CA TYR A 43 -19.25 -7.23 5.19
C TYR A 43 -18.66 -8.60 4.88
N VAL A 44 -19.48 -9.63 5.01
CA VAL A 44 -19.16 -10.96 4.53
C VAL A 44 -19.10 -10.78 3.03
N ILE A 45 -17.89 -10.77 2.49
CA ILE A 45 -17.64 -10.89 1.06
C ILE A 45 -18.31 -12.21 0.67
N THR A 46 -19.52 -12.14 0.12
CA THR A 46 -20.39 -13.31 -0.06
C THR A 46 -19.92 -14.25 -1.14
N HIS A 47 -18.84 -13.92 -1.87
CA HIS A 47 -18.16 -14.88 -2.71
C HIS A 47 -16.70 -14.46 -2.98
N ILE A 48 -15.76 -15.04 -2.23
CA ILE A 48 -14.32 -15.02 -2.56
C ILE A 48 -14.07 -16.22 -3.47
N SER A 49 -13.93 -15.99 -4.78
CA SER A 49 -13.43 -17.03 -5.69
C SER A 49 -11.91 -17.05 -5.64
N VAL A 50 -11.35 -17.68 -4.61
CA VAL A 50 -9.92 -18.02 -4.54
C VAL A 50 -9.59 -18.87 -5.77
N LYS A 51 -8.50 -18.59 -6.51
CA LYS A 51 -7.97 -19.56 -7.49
C LYS A 51 -7.67 -20.82 -6.69
N PRO A 52 -8.45 -21.91 -6.81
CA PRO A 52 -8.49 -22.92 -5.75
C PRO A 52 -7.19 -23.72 -5.63
N ASN A 53 -6.23 -23.53 -6.56
CA ASN A 53 -5.15 -24.47 -6.81
C ASN A 53 -3.74 -23.84 -6.87
N LEU A 54 -3.50 -22.60 -6.43
CA LEU A 54 -2.16 -21.98 -6.61
C LEU A 54 -1.03 -22.86 -6.05
N PHE A 55 -1.18 -23.38 -4.84
CA PHE A 55 -0.18 -24.27 -4.24
C PHE A 55 -0.10 -25.62 -4.94
N ASP A 56 -1.23 -26.16 -5.41
CA ASP A 56 -1.24 -27.42 -6.17
C ASP A 56 -0.57 -27.26 -7.54
N ASP A 57 -0.77 -26.13 -8.21
CA ASP A 57 -0.12 -25.77 -9.46
C ASP A 57 1.39 -25.59 -9.23
N ILE A 58 1.79 -24.87 -8.19
CA ILE A 58 3.20 -24.74 -7.82
C ILE A 58 3.80 -26.13 -7.57
N ARG A 59 3.15 -26.98 -6.77
CA ARG A 59 3.63 -28.34 -6.48
C ARG A 59 3.81 -29.16 -7.75
N LYS A 60 2.81 -29.14 -8.63
CA LYS A 60 2.84 -29.82 -9.94
C LYS A 60 4.06 -29.37 -10.76
N TRP A 61 4.28 -28.06 -10.88
CA TRP A 61 5.39 -27.54 -11.66
C TRP A 61 6.75 -27.74 -10.99
N GLN A 62 6.83 -27.77 -9.66
CA GLN A 62 8.06 -28.11 -8.95
C GLN A 62 8.49 -29.55 -9.24
N ILE A 63 7.54 -30.50 -9.26
CA ILE A 63 7.83 -31.91 -9.61
C ILE A 63 8.38 -32.00 -11.03
N GLU A 64 7.75 -31.33 -11.99
CA GLU A 64 8.19 -31.31 -13.39
C GLU A 64 9.58 -30.65 -13.55
N ALA A 65 9.81 -29.54 -12.86
CA ALA A 65 11.03 -28.77 -12.91
C ALA A 65 12.24 -29.50 -12.29
N LEU A 66 12.00 -30.45 -11.37
CA LEU A 66 13.04 -31.26 -10.74
C LEU A 66 13.46 -32.49 -11.54
N LYS A 67 12.82 -32.77 -12.68
CA LYS A 67 13.29 -33.81 -13.60
C LYS A 67 14.68 -33.48 -14.14
N SER A 68 15.51 -34.50 -14.33
CA SER A 68 16.94 -34.37 -14.65
C SER A 68 17.24 -33.49 -15.86
N GLU A 69 16.37 -33.56 -16.87
CA GLU A 69 16.39 -32.80 -18.12
C GLU A 69 16.13 -31.30 -17.92
N ASN A 70 15.40 -30.90 -16.87
CA ASN A 70 14.95 -29.53 -16.63
C ASN A 70 15.85 -28.77 -15.64
N ILE A 71 16.61 -29.46 -14.77
CA ILE A 71 17.42 -28.84 -13.70
C ILE A 71 18.36 -27.73 -14.23
N LYS A 72 19.00 -27.94 -15.39
CA LYS A 72 19.88 -26.95 -16.01
C LYS A 72 19.11 -25.70 -16.46
N ALA A 73 17.97 -25.88 -17.11
CA ALA A 73 17.11 -24.78 -17.59
C ALA A 73 16.53 -23.95 -16.43
N GLU A 74 16.29 -24.61 -15.30
CA GLU A 74 15.82 -24.04 -14.04
C GLU A 74 16.92 -23.33 -13.23
N ARG A 75 18.19 -23.47 -13.64
CA ARG A 75 19.37 -22.97 -12.90
C ARG A 75 19.45 -23.54 -11.48
N MET A 76 19.01 -24.77 -11.30
CA MET A 76 18.96 -25.45 -10.00
C MET A 76 20.17 -26.33 -9.72
N VAL A 77 21.15 -26.38 -10.63
CA VAL A 77 22.42 -27.10 -10.42
C VAL A 77 23.08 -26.58 -9.13
N GLY A 78 23.30 -27.47 -8.16
CA GLY A 78 23.86 -27.14 -6.84
C GLY A 78 22.83 -26.78 -5.76
N TYR A 79 21.58 -26.45 -6.13
CA TYR A 79 20.51 -26.11 -5.19
C TYR A 79 19.58 -27.28 -4.85
N VAL A 80 19.49 -28.29 -5.73
CA VAL A 80 18.56 -29.43 -5.57
C VAL A 80 18.69 -30.11 -4.19
N ASN A 81 19.92 -30.37 -3.75
CA ASN A 81 20.18 -31.03 -2.46
C ASN A 81 19.90 -30.14 -1.24
N SER A 82 19.70 -28.83 -1.45
CA SER A 82 19.39 -27.86 -0.40
C SER A 82 17.89 -27.56 -0.29
N LEU A 83 17.05 -28.16 -1.14
CA LEU A 83 15.60 -28.05 -1.03
C LEU A 83 15.08 -29.01 0.04
N SER A 84 14.25 -28.50 0.93
CA SER A 84 13.42 -29.30 1.83
C SER A 84 11.98 -29.31 1.36
N GLU A 85 11.15 -30.14 1.97
CA GLU A 85 9.71 -30.19 1.73
C GLU A 85 8.99 -29.62 2.95
N ASP A 86 7.96 -28.80 2.74
CA ASP A 86 7.12 -28.29 3.82
C ASP A 86 5.96 -29.26 4.16
N GLY A 87 5.13 -28.90 5.15
CA GLY A 87 3.97 -29.70 5.55
C GLY A 87 2.88 -29.83 4.47
N HIS A 88 3.00 -29.11 3.35
CA HIS A 88 2.10 -29.14 2.21
C HIS A 88 2.74 -29.80 0.98
N GLY A 89 3.90 -30.45 1.11
CA GLY A 89 4.54 -31.11 -0.02
C GLY A 89 5.20 -30.16 -1.03
N LEU A 90 5.34 -28.87 -0.69
CA LEU A 90 6.03 -27.89 -1.53
C LEU A 90 7.53 -27.92 -1.27
N LYS A 91 8.30 -27.78 -2.34
CA LYS A 91 9.75 -27.63 -2.24
C LYS A 91 10.10 -26.21 -1.80
N VAL A 92 10.85 -26.11 -0.70
CA VAL A 92 11.25 -24.86 -0.07
C VAL A 92 12.76 -24.76 0.05
N PHE A 93 13.30 -23.55 -0.08
CA PHE A 93 14.70 -23.22 0.15
C PHE A 93 14.78 -22.19 1.28
N LYS A 94 15.46 -22.54 2.40
CA LYS A 94 15.54 -21.67 3.59
C LYS A 94 14.17 -21.15 4.06
N ALA A 95 13.21 -22.06 4.16
CA ALA A 95 11.81 -21.78 4.54
C ALA A 95 11.01 -20.89 3.55
N ARG A 96 11.48 -20.73 2.30
CA ARG A 96 10.77 -20.00 1.25
C ARG A 96 10.37 -20.93 0.13
N ILE A 97 9.16 -20.79 -0.39
CA ILE A 97 8.62 -21.57 -1.50
C ILE A 97 9.45 -21.29 -2.75
N TRP A 98 10.03 -22.35 -3.31
CA TRP A 98 10.78 -22.23 -4.55
C TRP A 98 9.81 -22.13 -5.74
N LEU A 99 9.92 -21.08 -6.57
CA LEU A 99 9.11 -20.96 -7.77
C LEU A 99 9.88 -21.44 -9.01
N PRO A 100 9.43 -22.51 -9.69
CA PRO A 100 10.05 -22.97 -10.93
C PRO A 100 9.87 -21.93 -12.04
N ARG A 101 10.78 -21.96 -13.01
CA ARG A 101 10.69 -21.17 -14.24
C ARG A 101 9.65 -21.78 -15.17
N LEU A 102 9.55 -23.11 -15.21
CA LEU A 102 8.45 -23.82 -15.85
C LEU A 102 7.09 -23.47 -15.23
N GLY A 103 6.05 -23.51 -16.04
CA GLY A 103 4.67 -23.35 -15.59
C GLY A 103 4.19 -21.91 -15.42
N GLY A 104 5.05 -20.90 -15.62
CA GLY A 104 4.65 -19.48 -15.61
C GLY A 104 4.22 -18.95 -14.23
N MET A 105 4.45 -19.69 -13.15
CA MET A 105 4.05 -19.29 -11.80
C MET A 105 4.76 -18.01 -11.33
N ARG A 106 6.00 -17.80 -11.78
CA ARG A 106 6.72 -16.54 -11.52
C ARG A 106 5.97 -15.34 -12.09
N ASP A 107 5.45 -15.44 -13.31
CA ASP A 107 4.73 -14.33 -13.94
C ASP A 107 3.42 -14.02 -13.22
N VAL A 108 2.72 -15.04 -12.71
CA VAL A 108 1.51 -14.87 -11.89
C VAL A 108 1.84 -14.11 -10.61
N VAL A 109 2.86 -14.54 -9.87
CA VAL A 109 3.28 -13.90 -8.61
C VAL A 109 3.81 -12.49 -8.86
N LEU A 110 4.58 -12.27 -9.92
CA LEU A 110 5.08 -10.94 -10.30
C LEU A 110 3.94 -10.01 -10.70
N ALA A 111 2.95 -10.50 -11.46
CA ALA A 111 1.79 -9.72 -11.85
C ALA A 111 0.95 -9.31 -10.64
N GLU A 112 0.68 -10.24 -9.72
CA GLU A 112 -0.08 -9.91 -8.51
C GLU A 112 0.67 -8.91 -7.63
N ALA A 113 1.95 -9.17 -7.35
CA ALA A 113 2.74 -8.30 -6.50
C ALA A 113 2.99 -6.92 -7.11
N HIS A 114 2.83 -6.74 -8.43
CA HIS A 114 3.05 -5.47 -9.09
C HIS A 114 1.76 -4.71 -9.44
N LYS A 115 0.74 -5.40 -9.93
CA LYS A 115 -0.46 -4.77 -10.54
C LYS A 115 -1.72 -4.88 -9.68
N SER A 116 -1.66 -5.56 -8.55
CA SER A 116 -2.83 -5.64 -7.68
C SER A 116 -3.21 -4.27 -7.12
N ARG A 117 -4.48 -4.11 -6.78
CA ARG A 117 -5.00 -2.93 -6.09
C ARG A 117 -4.40 -2.70 -4.71
N LEU A 118 -3.75 -3.71 -4.14
CA LEU A 118 -3.14 -3.65 -2.81
C LEU A 118 -1.64 -3.37 -2.86
N SER A 119 -0.98 -3.61 -3.99
CA SER A 119 0.46 -3.35 -4.15
C SER A 119 0.76 -2.05 -4.90
N ILE A 120 -0.10 -1.65 -5.85
CA ILE A 120 -0.05 -0.41 -6.64
C ILE A 120 1.37 -0.11 -7.16
N HIS A 121 1.78 -0.84 -8.21
CA HIS A 121 2.99 -0.58 -8.99
C HIS A 121 4.25 -0.27 -8.14
N PRO A 122 4.60 -1.15 -7.19
CA PRO A 122 5.75 -0.92 -6.33
C PRO A 122 7.05 -0.92 -7.12
N GLU A 123 8.03 -0.16 -6.62
CA GLU A 123 9.41 -0.22 -7.13
C GLU A 123 10.02 -1.62 -6.95
N SER A 124 11.03 -1.94 -7.77
CA SER A 124 11.69 -3.24 -7.78
C SER A 124 12.26 -3.65 -6.42
N THR A 125 12.84 -2.69 -5.68
CA THR A 125 13.39 -2.96 -4.34
C THR A 125 12.31 -3.37 -3.35
N LYS A 126 11.20 -2.63 -3.29
CA LYS A 126 10.05 -2.97 -2.44
C LYS A 126 9.50 -4.34 -2.82
N MET A 127 9.21 -4.54 -4.11
CA MET A 127 8.64 -5.78 -4.60
C MET A 127 9.51 -6.99 -4.26
N TYR A 128 10.85 -6.85 -4.31
CA TYR A 128 11.78 -7.87 -3.85
C TYR A 128 11.72 -8.10 -2.33
N GLN A 129 11.66 -7.04 -1.52
CA GLN A 129 11.58 -7.16 -0.06
C GLN A 129 10.29 -7.85 0.39
N ASP A 130 9.17 -7.59 -0.29
CA ASP A 130 7.89 -8.21 0.01
C ASP A 130 7.90 -9.69 -0.42
N LEU A 131 8.26 -9.98 -1.68
CA LEU A 131 8.22 -11.34 -2.21
C LEU A 131 9.25 -12.28 -1.59
N ARG A 132 10.41 -11.78 -1.17
CA ARG A 132 11.48 -12.65 -0.63
C ARG A 132 11.11 -13.26 0.73
N LEU A 133 10.04 -12.82 1.37
CA LEU A 133 9.59 -13.38 2.65
C LEU A 133 9.09 -14.80 2.45
N ASP A 134 8.30 -15.02 1.39
CA ASP A 134 7.64 -16.31 1.13
C ASP A 134 8.22 -17.06 -0.06
N TYR A 135 8.79 -16.35 -1.03
CA TYR A 135 9.24 -16.95 -2.29
C TYR A 135 10.74 -16.83 -2.52
N TRP A 136 11.24 -17.77 -3.31
CA TRP A 136 12.63 -17.76 -3.76
C TRP A 136 12.78 -18.40 -5.14
N TRP A 137 13.69 -17.85 -5.95
CA TRP A 137 14.22 -18.53 -7.13
C TRP A 137 15.58 -17.96 -7.55
N PRO A 138 16.40 -18.73 -8.29
CA PRO A 138 17.67 -18.22 -8.82
C PRO A 138 17.46 -17.01 -9.73
N GLY A 139 18.08 -15.88 -9.39
CA GLY A 139 17.96 -14.63 -10.15
C GLY A 139 16.72 -13.78 -9.84
N MET A 140 15.99 -14.06 -8.75
CA MET A 140 14.75 -13.36 -8.36
C MET A 140 14.82 -11.84 -8.42
N LYS A 141 15.87 -11.22 -7.88
CA LYS A 141 16.03 -9.76 -7.89
C LYS A 141 16.08 -9.21 -9.32
N THR A 142 16.88 -9.82 -10.19
CA THR A 142 17.03 -9.40 -11.59
C THR A 142 15.75 -9.62 -12.40
N ASP A 143 15.01 -10.70 -12.12
CA ASP A 143 13.73 -10.95 -12.79
C ASP A 143 12.67 -9.91 -12.39
N ILE A 144 12.63 -9.51 -11.11
CA ILE A 144 11.77 -8.44 -10.60
C ILE A 144 12.12 -7.09 -11.24
N GLU A 145 13.40 -6.72 -11.26
CA GLU A 145 13.88 -5.48 -11.90
C GLU A 145 13.43 -5.43 -13.37
N ARG A 146 13.69 -6.50 -14.13
CA ARG A 146 13.29 -6.61 -15.54
C ARG A 146 11.77 -6.55 -15.73
N TYR A 147 11.00 -7.08 -14.78
CA TYR A 147 9.53 -7.04 -14.84
C TYR A 147 9.01 -5.61 -14.68
N VAL A 148 9.49 -4.90 -13.64
CA VAL A 148 9.09 -3.52 -13.35
C VAL A 148 9.53 -2.57 -14.47
N GLU A 149 10.74 -2.75 -15.03
CA GLU A 149 11.25 -1.95 -16.16
C GLU A 149 10.39 -2.06 -17.43
N LYS A 150 9.70 -3.19 -17.62
CA LYS A 150 8.81 -3.42 -18.77
C LYS A 150 7.38 -2.93 -18.54
N CYS A 151 7.05 -2.46 -17.34
CA CYS A 151 5.70 -2.01 -17.03
C CYS A 151 5.38 -0.68 -17.73
N THR A 152 4.45 -0.71 -18.69
CA THR A 152 4.02 0.47 -19.43
C THR A 152 3.44 1.56 -18.52
N THR A 153 2.67 1.19 -17.51
CA THR A 153 2.07 2.11 -16.53
C THR A 153 3.16 2.83 -15.74
N CYS A 154 4.15 2.10 -15.21
CA CYS A 154 5.29 2.71 -14.51
C CYS A 154 6.13 3.60 -15.43
N LEU A 155 6.36 3.19 -16.69
CA LEU A 155 7.11 3.99 -17.66
C LEU A 155 6.39 5.31 -17.99
N GLN A 156 5.06 5.28 -18.15
CA GLN A 156 4.24 6.47 -18.37
C GLN A 156 4.31 7.43 -17.19
N VAL A 157 4.10 6.92 -15.97
CA VAL A 157 4.22 7.72 -14.73
C VAL A 157 5.62 8.34 -14.62
N LYS A 158 6.69 7.59 -14.90
CA LYS A 158 8.06 8.11 -14.87
C LYS A 158 8.33 9.15 -15.96
N ALA A 159 7.83 8.95 -17.18
CA ALA A 159 8.03 9.88 -18.29
C ALA A 159 7.34 11.24 -18.04
N GLU A 160 6.19 11.24 -17.37
CA GLU A 160 5.51 12.47 -16.96
C GLU A 160 6.34 13.28 -15.95
N HIS A 161 7.08 12.62 -15.05
CA HIS A 161 8.01 13.29 -14.12
C HIS A 161 9.28 13.85 -14.77
N GLN A 162 9.68 13.34 -15.93
CA GLN A 162 10.88 13.84 -16.62
C GLN A 162 10.65 15.11 -17.42
N LYS A 163 9.41 15.60 -17.51
CA LYS A 163 9.18 16.99 -17.94
C LYS A 163 9.64 17.89 -16.79
N PRO A 164 10.60 18.79 -17.00
CA PRO A 164 11.03 19.69 -15.94
C PRO A 164 9.85 20.58 -15.58
N TYR A 165 9.18 20.26 -14.48
CA TYR A 165 8.58 21.29 -13.66
C TYR A 165 9.76 22.16 -13.24
N ALA A 166 9.80 23.39 -13.73
CA ALA A 166 10.70 24.39 -13.20
C ALA A 166 10.26 24.71 -11.76
N SER A 167 10.51 23.80 -10.80
CA SER A 167 10.22 24.02 -9.39
C SER A 167 11.33 24.86 -8.78
N ARG A 168 11.12 26.18 -8.86
CA ARG A 168 11.73 27.12 -7.91
C ARG A 168 11.18 26.78 -6.53
N GLY A 169 12.05 26.74 -5.54
CA GLY A 169 11.79 26.12 -4.25
C GLY A 169 10.56 26.59 -3.45
N THR A 170 10.28 25.78 -2.43
CA THR A 170 9.40 25.95 -1.25
C THR A 170 7.91 25.61 -1.41
N MET A 171 7.50 24.55 -0.69
CA MET A 171 6.13 24.11 -0.35
C MET A 171 5.18 23.97 -1.54
N ASP A 172 5.31 22.88 -2.29
CA ASP A 172 4.37 22.57 -3.35
C ASP A 172 3.18 21.78 -2.81
N LEU A 173 1.99 22.41 -2.91
CA LEU A 173 0.72 21.71 -3.02
C LEU A 173 0.88 20.63 -4.12
N VAL A 174 0.44 19.40 -3.83
CA VAL A 174 0.07 18.43 -4.88
C VAL A 174 -0.68 19.22 -5.98
N PRO A 175 -0.29 19.16 -7.27
CA PRO A 175 -1.00 19.85 -8.34
C PRO A 175 -2.48 19.57 -8.16
N LYS A 176 -3.28 20.62 -7.88
CA LYS A 176 -4.66 20.48 -7.39
C LYS A 176 -5.36 19.42 -8.21
N PRO A 177 -5.62 18.23 -7.62
CA PRO A 177 -6.11 17.13 -8.41
C PRO A 177 -7.48 17.52 -8.95
N PRO A 178 -7.85 17.07 -10.16
CA PRO A 178 -9.07 17.51 -10.81
C PRO A 178 -10.26 17.29 -9.86
N LYS A 179 -11.10 18.31 -9.76
CA LYS A 179 -12.22 18.30 -8.83
C LYS A 179 -13.10 17.08 -9.09
N THR A 180 -13.37 16.30 -8.05
CA THR A 180 -14.12 15.04 -8.19
C THR A 180 -15.63 15.26 -8.19
N GLN A 181 -16.40 14.23 -8.56
CA GLN A 181 -17.87 14.29 -8.45
C GLN A 181 -18.34 14.54 -7.02
N ARG A 182 -17.58 14.04 -6.03
CA ARG A 182 -17.79 14.29 -4.59
C ARG A 182 -17.31 15.69 -4.16
N GLN A 183 -16.93 16.53 -5.13
CA GLN A 183 -16.46 17.90 -4.99
C GLN A 183 -15.15 18.02 -4.19
N HIS A 184 -14.37 16.95 -4.02
CA HIS A 184 -13.03 17.03 -3.45
C HIS A 184 -12.08 17.69 -4.45
N ASP A 185 -11.26 18.61 -3.98
CA ASP A 185 -10.33 19.41 -4.80
C ASP A 185 -8.90 19.42 -4.23
N SER A 186 -8.67 18.73 -3.11
CA SER A 186 -7.37 18.66 -2.45
C SER A 186 -7.24 17.37 -1.63
N ILE A 187 -5.99 16.98 -1.36
CA ILE A 187 -5.64 15.85 -0.48
C ILE A 187 -4.91 16.42 0.74
N TRP A 188 -5.41 16.14 1.93
CA TRP A 188 -4.69 16.42 3.16
C TRP A 188 -3.77 15.23 3.49
N VAL A 189 -2.47 15.48 3.41
CA VAL A 189 -1.43 14.49 3.70
C VAL A 189 -0.90 14.72 5.10
N ILE A 190 -1.03 13.72 5.97
CA ILE A 190 -0.50 13.74 7.34
C ILE A 190 0.49 12.59 7.45
N VAL A 191 1.71 12.88 7.90
CA VAL A 191 2.77 11.87 8.01
C VAL A 191 3.33 11.88 9.42
N ASP A 192 3.35 10.72 10.06
CA ASP A 192 4.12 10.53 11.28
C ASP A 192 5.61 10.43 10.94
N ARG A 193 6.41 11.33 11.52
CA ARG A 193 7.84 11.40 11.22
C ARG A 193 8.63 10.21 11.77
N LEU A 194 8.16 9.57 12.84
CA LEU A 194 8.87 8.45 13.44
C LEU A 194 8.69 7.18 12.60
N THR A 195 7.44 6.78 12.41
CA THR A 195 7.06 5.53 11.74
C THR A 195 6.97 5.65 10.23
N LYS A 196 6.94 6.89 9.69
CA LYS A 196 6.61 7.18 8.28
C LYS A 196 5.19 6.79 7.89
N SER A 197 4.32 6.48 8.85
CA SER A 197 2.91 6.20 8.56
C SER A 197 2.26 7.45 7.99
N ALA A 198 1.53 7.31 6.89
CA ALA A 198 0.83 8.40 6.24
C ALA A 198 -0.67 8.18 6.24
N LEU A 199 -1.42 9.28 6.33
CA LEU A 199 -2.86 9.35 6.23
C LEU A 199 -3.19 10.31 5.08
N PHE A 200 -4.03 9.87 4.15
CA PHE A 200 -4.39 10.64 2.96
C PHE A 200 -5.90 10.90 2.93
N LEU A 201 -6.31 12.13 3.27
CA LEU A 201 -7.73 12.49 3.36
C LEU A 201 -8.15 13.31 2.15
N PRO A 202 -9.22 12.93 1.43
CA PRO A 202 -9.81 13.80 0.42
C PRO A 202 -10.55 14.95 1.12
N VAL A 203 -10.21 16.18 0.73
CA VAL A 203 -10.73 17.40 1.37
C VAL A 203 -11.21 18.39 0.33
N ARG A 204 -11.94 19.39 0.82
CA ARG A 204 -12.30 20.58 0.04
C ARG A 204 -11.60 21.77 0.65
N GLU A 205 -10.92 22.58 -0.16
CA GLU A 205 -10.28 23.80 0.35
C GLU A 205 -11.28 24.77 0.97
N SER A 206 -12.53 24.71 0.49
CA SER A 206 -13.66 25.51 0.97
C SER A 206 -14.25 25.07 2.32
N TYR A 207 -13.74 24.00 2.94
CA TYR A 207 -14.20 23.58 4.27
C TYR A 207 -13.97 24.68 5.31
N SER A 208 -14.95 24.84 6.22
CA SER A 208 -14.82 25.72 7.38
C SER A 208 -13.73 25.20 8.33
N MET A 209 -13.17 26.09 9.15
CA MET A 209 -12.17 25.70 10.15
C MET A 209 -12.69 24.64 11.13
N ASP A 210 -13.96 24.72 11.53
CA ASP A 210 -14.59 23.71 12.40
C ASP A 210 -14.64 22.34 11.71
N ARG A 211 -14.85 22.30 10.39
CA ARG A 211 -14.85 21.06 9.62
C ARG A 211 -13.44 20.45 9.55
N TRP A 212 -12.41 21.27 9.36
CA TRP A 212 -11.01 20.81 9.42
C TRP A 212 -10.64 20.26 10.80
N ALA A 213 -11.06 20.93 11.87
CA ALA A 213 -10.84 20.48 13.23
C ALA A 213 -11.53 19.15 13.52
N GLN A 214 -12.78 19.01 13.10
CA GLN A 214 -13.54 17.77 13.26
C GLN A 214 -12.87 16.63 12.49
N LEU A 215 -12.44 16.85 11.24
CA LEU A 215 -11.70 15.84 10.46
C LEU A 215 -10.41 15.42 11.17
N TYR A 216 -9.68 16.37 11.76
CA TYR A 216 -8.47 16.05 12.50
C TYR A 216 -8.77 15.17 13.72
N ILE A 217 -9.80 15.49 14.49
CA ILE A 217 -10.21 14.69 15.64
C ILE A 217 -10.66 13.29 15.19
N ASP A 218 -11.53 13.23 14.18
CA ASP A 218 -12.14 12.00 13.68
C ASP A 218 -11.11 11.07 13.03
N GLU A 219 -10.12 11.59 12.32
CA GLU A 219 -9.22 10.77 11.50
C GLU A 219 -7.82 10.61 12.11
N VAL A 220 -7.34 11.58 12.90
CA VAL A 220 -6.01 11.52 13.52
C VAL A 220 -6.12 11.14 15.00
N VAL A 221 -6.83 11.96 15.78
CA VAL A 221 -6.87 11.80 17.24
C VAL A 221 -7.58 10.51 17.64
N SER A 222 -8.67 10.16 16.96
CA SER A 222 -9.43 8.93 17.26
C SER A 222 -8.62 7.65 16.98
N ARG A 223 -7.69 7.69 16.00
CA ARG A 223 -6.93 6.54 15.52
C ARG A 223 -5.57 6.40 16.19
N HIS A 224 -4.89 7.52 16.42
CA HIS A 224 -3.50 7.56 16.84
C HIS A 224 -3.29 8.26 18.20
N GLY A 225 -4.36 8.83 18.77
CA GLY A 225 -4.27 9.69 19.94
C GLY A 225 -3.78 11.09 19.59
N VAL A 226 -3.57 11.91 20.61
CA VAL A 226 -3.13 13.30 20.45
C VAL A 226 -1.62 13.34 20.22
N PRO A 227 -1.14 13.90 19.10
CA PRO A 227 0.30 13.98 18.87
C PRO A 227 0.97 15.00 19.79
N VAL A 228 2.20 14.66 20.21
CA VAL A 228 3.03 15.50 21.10
C VAL A 228 3.66 16.69 20.35
N LYS A 229 3.77 16.62 19.02
CA LYS A 229 4.26 17.72 18.19
C LYS A 229 3.63 17.69 16.81
N ILE A 230 3.08 18.82 16.37
CA ILE A 230 2.62 19.02 15.00
C ILE A 230 3.59 19.96 14.29
N ILE A 231 4.05 19.57 13.11
CA ILE A 231 4.81 20.43 12.20
C ILE A 231 3.93 20.62 10.97
N SER A 232 3.48 21.83 10.74
CA SER A 232 2.74 22.24 9.54
C SER A 232 3.52 23.31 8.80
N ASP A 233 3.20 23.50 7.52
CA ASP A 233 3.68 24.63 6.75
C ASP A 233 2.99 25.94 7.18
N ARG A 234 3.37 27.05 6.53
CA ARG A 234 2.81 28.39 6.78
C ARG A 234 1.50 28.65 6.02
N ASP A 235 0.78 27.60 5.63
CA ASP A 235 -0.52 27.80 5.00
C ASP A 235 -1.45 28.55 5.97
N SER A 236 -2.15 29.57 5.47
CA SER A 236 -3.00 30.44 6.28
C SER A 236 -4.10 29.66 7.04
N ARG A 237 -4.46 28.47 6.55
CA ARG A 237 -5.36 27.51 7.20
C ARG A 237 -4.75 26.94 8.49
N PHE A 238 -3.46 26.59 8.45
CA PHE A 238 -2.69 26.08 9.59
C PHE A 238 -2.00 27.20 10.42
N THR A 239 -2.04 28.45 9.99
CA THR A 239 -1.61 29.60 10.80
C THR A 239 -2.77 30.45 11.34
N SER A 240 -4.01 29.98 11.17
CA SER A 240 -5.20 30.68 11.65
C SER A 240 -5.20 30.82 13.19
N LYS A 241 -5.91 31.82 13.72
CA LYS A 241 -6.05 32.00 15.19
C LYS A 241 -6.65 30.76 15.85
N PHE A 242 -7.56 30.07 15.17
CA PHE A 242 -8.17 28.82 15.60
C PHE A 242 -7.12 27.70 15.71
N TRP A 243 -6.35 27.45 14.64
CA TRP A 243 -5.33 26.40 14.65
C TRP A 243 -4.19 26.71 15.62
N SER A 244 -3.84 27.99 15.76
CA SER A 244 -2.88 28.45 16.77
C SER A 244 -3.39 28.22 18.20
N ALA A 245 -4.69 28.42 18.45
CA ALA A 245 -5.31 28.11 19.74
C ALA A 245 -5.38 26.59 19.99
N PHE A 246 -5.78 25.83 18.98
CA PHE A 246 -5.84 24.37 19.00
C PHE A 246 -4.45 23.75 19.25
N GLN A 247 -3.43 24.16 18.49
CA GLN A 247 -2.05 23.72 18.70
C GLN A 247 -1.51 24.13 20.07
N ARG A 248 -1.82 25.33 20.57
CA ARG A 248 -1.35 25.80 21.87
C ARG A 248 -1.87 24.95 23.04
N GLU A 249 -3.04 24.34 22.90
CA GLU A 249 -3.53 23.37 23.90
C GLU A 249 -2.78 22.03 23.86
N PHE A 250 -2.07 21.71 22.77
CA PHE A 250 -1.46 20.40 22.58
C PHE A 250 0.08 20.39 22.44
N THR A 251 0.75 21.38 21.82
CA THR A 251 2.21 21.31 21.51
C THR A 251 2.86 22.69 21.22
N ALA A 252 4.18 22.86 21.48
CA ALA A 252 4.96 24.11 21.28
C ALA A 252 5.83 24.15 20.00
N TYR A 253 6.03 25.35 19.45
CA TYR A 253 6.37 25.67 18.04
C TYR A 253 7.88 25.73 17.68
N HIS A 254 8.26 25.36 16.44
CA HIS A 254 9.15 26.07 15.49
C HIS A 254 9.21 25.29 14.13
N PRO A 255 9.00 25.92 12.95
CA PRO A 255 9.02 25.21 11.67
C PRO A 255 10.40 25.21 11.03
N GLN A 256 10.94 24.02 10.77
CA GLN A 256 11.97 23.78 9.76
C GLN A 256 11.31 23.06 8.58
N THR A 257 11.71 23.44 7.37
CA THR A 257 11.25 22.93 6.08
C THR A 257 11.34 21.40 6.04
N ASP A 258 10.20 20.71 5.90
CA ASP A 258 10.17 19.25 5.95
C ASP A 258 10.38 18.63 4.57
N CYS A 259 11.63 18.31 4.23
CA CYS A 259 11.96 17.57 3.00
C CYS A 259 11.36 16.14 2.98
N GLN A 260 10.76 15.64 4.08
CA GLN A 260 10.17 14.30 4.11
C GLN A 260 8.74 14.26 3.54
N SER A 261 7.97 15.33 3.71
CA SER A 261 6.64 15.42 3.11
C SER A 261 6.74 15.44 1.58
N GLU A 262 7.75 16.10 1.02
CA GLU A 262 8.00 16.19 -0.43
C GLU A 262 8.17 14.81 -1.08
N ARG A 263 9.02 13.94 -0.51
CA ARG A 263 9.19 12.57 -1.03
C ARG A 263 7.92 11.73 -0.88
N THR A 264 7.18 11.92 0.20
CA THR A 264 5.92 11.20 0.45
C THR A 264 4.83 11.61 -0.54
N ILE A 265 4.74 12.92 -0.82
CA ILE A 265 3.84 13.49 -1.81
C ILE A 265 4.18 12.93 -3.20
N GLN A 266 5.46 12.90 -3.57
CA GLN A 266 5.88 12.34 -4.85
C GLN A 266 5.45 10.87 -5.00
N THR A 267 5.69 10.03 -3.99
CA THR A 267 5.25 8.63 -4.00
C THR A 267 3.73 8.51 -4.08
N LEU A 268 2.98 9.34 -3.34
CA LEU A 268 1.52 9.39 -3.40
C LEU A 268 1.03 9.72 -4.81
N GLU A 269 1.60 10.73 -5.46
CA GLU A 269 1.22 11.12 -6.81
C GLU A 269 1.48 10.01 -7.82
N ASP A 270 2.63 9.33 -7.74
CA ASP A 270 2.97 8.20 -8.61
C ASP A 270 1.95 7.07 -8.47
N MET A 271 1.61 6.72 -7.23
CA MET A 271 0.62 5.68 -6.92
C MET A 271 -0.78 6.06 -7.41
N LEU A 272 -1.20 7.32 -7.25
CA LEU A 272 -2.48 7.81 -7.74
C LEU A 272 -2.56 7.81 -9.26
N ARG A 273 -1.51 8.27 -9.96
CA ARG A 273 -1.45 8.22 -11.42
C ARG A 273 -1.51 6.77 -11.92
N ALA A 274 -0.75 5.87 -11.31
CA ALA A 274 -0.79 4.45 -11.62
C ALA A 274 -2.20 3.87 -11.44
N CYS A 275 -2.90 4.21 -10.35
CA CYS A 275 -4.27 3.76 -10.11
C CYS A 275 -5.24 4.29 -11.17
N VAL A 276 -5.16 5.56 -11.54
CA VAL A 276 -6.04 6.16 -12.55
C VAL A 276 -5.78 5.53 -13.93
N LEU A 277 -4.51 5.28 -14.29
CA LEU A 277 -4.13 4.66 -15.57
C LEU A 277 -4.57 3.19 -15.65
N GLU A 278 -4.33 2.38 -14.61
CA GLU A 278 -4.58 0.93 -14.63
C GLU A 278 -6.03 0.58 -14.27
N PHE A 279 -6.65 1.29 -13.31
CA PHE A 279 -7.96 0.94 -12.76
C PHE A 279 -9.08 1.90 -13.17
N GLY A 280 -8.76 3.06 -13.75
CA GLY A 280 -9.74 4.11 -14.09
C GLY A 280 -10.39 4.75 -12.86
N GLY A 281 -11.34 5.67 -13.07
CA GLY A 281 -12.07 6.35 -11.97
C GLY A 281 -11.38 7.60 -11.42
N SER A 282 -11.93 8.18 -10.36
CA SER A 282 -11.41 9.40 -9.72
C SER A 282 -10.39 9.10 -8.63
N TRP A 283 -9.44 10.01 -8.45
CA TRP A 283 -8.35 9.86 -7.47
C TRP A 283 -8.86 9.67 -6.04
N ASP A 284 -9.97 10.31 -5.66
CA ASP A 284 -10.53 10.24 -4.30
C ASP A 284 -11.14 8.88 -3.95
N VAL A 285 -11.47 8.06 -4.95
CA VAL A 285 -11.93 6.68 -4.75
C VAL A 285 -10.75 5.74 -4.47
N HIS A 286 -9.56 6.06 -4.97
CA HIS A 286 -8.35 5.24 -4.81
C HIS A 286 -7.57 5.54 -3.55
N LEU A 287 -7.80 6.68 -2.90
CA LEU A 287 -7.04 7.10 -1.71
C LEU A 287 -6.92 6.03 -0.61
N PRO A 288 -8.00 5.32 -0.20
CA PRO A 288 -7.87 4.28 0.82
C PRO A 288 -6.93 3.13 0.42
N LEU A 289 -6.92 2.77 -0.87
CA LEU A 289 -6.02 1.74 -1.39
C LEU A 289 -4.59 2.25 -1.44
N VAL A 290 -4.38 3.49 -1.88
CA VAL A 290 -3.06 4.12 -1.90
C VAL A 290 -2.47 4.26 -0.50
N GLU A 291 -3.27 4.68 0.48
CA GLU A 291 -2.86 4.73 1.89
C GLU A 291 -2.45 3.35 2.41
N LEU A 292 -3.27 2.33 2.16
CA LEU A 292 -2.97 0.96 2.56
C LEU A 292 -1.68 0.45 1.91
N SER A 293 -1.53 0.63 0.61
CA SER A 293 -0.34 0.21 -0.14
C SER A 293 0.91 0.94 0.34
N TYR A 294 0.83 2.25 0.58
CA TYR A 294 1.93 3.05 1.09
C TYR A 294 2.36 2.59 2.48
N ASN A 295 1.42 2.45 3.42
CA ASN A 295 1.74 2.07 4.79
C ASN A 295 2.23 0.63 4.95
N ASN A 296 1.87 -0.27 4.02
CA ASN A 296 2.40 -1.63 3.95
C ASN A 296 3.67 -1.74 3.08
N SER A 297 4.22 -0.62 2.62
CA SER A 297 5.41 -0.60 1.80
C SER A 297 6.69 -0.56 2.58
N TYR A 298 7.64 -1.43 2.22
CA TYR A 298 8.99 -1.37 2.76
C TYR A 298 9.62 0.01 2.50
N HIS A 299 10.00 0.70 3.57
CA HIS A 299 10.70 1.98 3.50
C HIS A 299 12.16 1.79 3.92
N SER A 300 13.09 2.08 3.00
CA SER A 300 14.52 1.90 3.25
C SER A 300 15.08 2.73 4.40
N THR A 301 14.45 3.88 4.70
CA THR A 301 14.86 4.79 5.78
C THR A 301 14.57 4.25 7.18
N ILE A 302 13.54 3.42 7.34
CA ILE A 302 13.17 2.79 8.62
C ILE A 302 13.43 1.27 8.63
N GLY A 303 13.78 0.68 7.49
CA GLY A 303 14.13 -0.74 7.39
C GLY A 303 12.94 -1.71 7.52
N MET A 304 11.72 -1.20 7.46
CA MET A 304 10.46 -1.97 7.58
C MET A 304 9.30 -1.20 6.93
N ALA A 305 8.10 -1.76 6.96
CA ALA A 305 6.90 -1.03 6.52
C ALA A 305 6.39 -0.06 7.62
N PRO A 306 5.85 1.12 7.27
CA PRO A 306 5.31 2.06 8.24
C PRO A 306 4.28 1.46 9.21
N TYR A 307 3.40 0.59 8.71
CA TYR A 307 2.40 -0.11 9.53
C TYR A 307 3.05 -1.04 10.56
N GLU A 308 4.16 -1.69 10.20
CA GLU A 308 4.93 -2.52 11.13
C GLU A 308 5.58 -1.66 12.21
N ALA A 309 6.15 -0.52 11.84
CA ALA A 309 6.75 0.43 12.78
C ALA A 309 5.70 0.99 13.75
N LEU A 310 4.48 1.27 13.27
CA LEU A 310 3.36 1.76 14.08
C LEU A 310 2.81 0.70 15.04
N SER A 311 2.77 -0.56 14.61
CA SER A 311 2.17 -1.67 15.38
C SER A 311 3.17 -2.39 16.30
N SER A 312 4.46 -2.09 16.17
CA SER A 312 5.48 -2.67 17.02
C SER A 312 5.53 -1.91 18.34
N ASP A 313 5.15 -2.57 19.44
CA ASP A 313 5.33 -2.12 20.83
C ASP A 313 6.83 -1.99 21.24
N ASN A 314 7.72 -1.58 20.33
CA ASN A 314 9.16 -1.50 20.56
C ASN A 314 9.60 -0.16 21.17
N TYR A 315 8.68 0.68 21.66
CA TYR A 315 9.02 2.03 22.14
C TYR A 315 8.26 2.48 23.40
N LEU A 316 7.92 1.55 24.30
CA LEU A 316 7.68 1.88 25.71
C LEU A 316 8.87 1.44 26.57
#